data_AF-A0A7W1LUT9-F1
#
_entry.id   AF-A0A7W1LUT9-F1
#
_cell.length_a   1.000
_cell.length_b   1.000
_cell.length_c   1.000
_cell.angle_alpha   90.00
_cell.angle_beta   90.00
_cell.angle_gamma   90.00
#
_symmetry.space_group_name_H-M   'P 1'
#
loop_
_entity.id
_entity.type
_entity.pdbx_description
1 polymer ?
#
loop_
_entity_poly.entity_id
_entity_poly.type
_entity_poly.pdbx_seq_one_letter_code
_entity_poly.pdbx_strand_id
1 'polypeptide(L)'
;MEETTAVPAEGDAAACERAPSFARLFARRTAIIAGLSALAVTQPLLGLFGDNATFFVAGRYTAAQIVVFALVVAFVPTLVGGVLVAISAAANRRIGTVVFVALAAMLATAFALAMLRSAEIDSTWLVLPLAAAFAGIVAVGIVRSR
;
A
#
# COMPACT_ATOMS: atom_id res chain seq x y z
N MET A 1 49.53 -23.63 40.24
CA MET A 1 49.32 -24.06 38.85
C MET A 1 47.95 -23.55 38.46
N GLU A 2 47.95 -22.64 37.52
CA GLU A 2 46.79 -22.01 36.89
C GLU A 2 45.90 -23.08 36.24
N GLU A 3 44.59 -23.01 36.42
CA GLU A 3 43.68 -23.38 35.34
C GLU A 3 42.40 -22.54 35.36
N THR A 4 42.42 -21.56 34.46
CA THR A 4 41.30 -20.91 33.80
C THR A 4 40.19 -21.88 33.43
N THR A 5 38.97 -21.62 33.90
CA THR A 5 37.78 -21.88 33.07
C THR A 5 37.00 -20.60 32.95
N ALA A 6 37.40 -19.81 31.96
CA ALA A 6 36.61 -18.74 31.41
C ALA A 6 35.24 -19.29 31.00
N VAL A 7 34.18 -18.71 31.55
CA VAL A 7 32.83 -18.81 31.00
C VAL A 7 32.74 -17.74 29.92
N PRO A 8 32.63 -18.12 28.63
CA PRO A 8 31.79 -17.31 27.76
C PRO A 8 31.09 -18.14 26.67
N ALA A 9 29.75 -18.23 26.69
CA ALA A 9 28.95 -18.49 25.49
C ALA A 9 27.45 -18.18 25.60
N GLU A 10 26.91 -17.69 26.73
CA GLU A 10 25.48 -17.34 26.81
C GLU A 10 25.15 -15.91 26.31
N GLY A 11 26.17 -15.07 26.07
CA GLY A 11 25.99 -13.68 25.66
C GLY A 11 25.60 -13.47 24.19
N ASP A 12 26.05 -14.35 23.28
CA ASP A 12 25.89 -14.14 21.83
C ASP A 12 24.59 -14.75 21.26
N ALA A 13 24.04 -15.78 21.90
CA ALA A 13 22.79 -16.41 21.45
C ALA A 13 21.56 -15.51 21.73
N ALA A 14 21.55 -14.81 22.87
CA ALA A 14 20.46 -13.90 23.27
C ALA A 14 20.44 -12.57 22.50
N ALA A 15 21.48 -12.28 21.72
CA ALA A 15 21.56 -11.09 20.86
C ALA A 15 20.89 -11.30 19.50
N CYS A 16 20.92 -12.53 18.96
CA CYS A 16 20.32 -12.84 17.65
C CYS A 16 18.78 -12.99 17.69
N GLU A 17 18.19 -13.17 18.88
CA GLU A 17 16.75 -13.42 19.05
C GLU A 17 15.90 -12.13 19.10
N ARG A 18 16.52 -10.94 19.01
CA ARG A 18 15.87 -9.66 19.32
C ARG A 18 15.41 -8.80 18.12
N ALA A 19 15.42 -9.31 16.89
CA ALA A 19 14.95 -8.56 15.70
C ALA A 19 13.53 -8.86 15.14
N PRO A 20 12.49 -9.33 15.89
CA PRO A 20 11.17 -9.61 15.31
C PRO A 20 10.14 -8.45 15.31
N SER A 21 10.44 -7.25 15.82
CA SER A 21 9.44 -6.15 15.93
C SER A 21 9.40 -5.22 14.72
N PHE A 22 10.57 -4.79 14.22
CA PHE A 22 10.65 -3.84 13.11
C PHE A 22 10.22 -4.46 11.78
N ALA A 23 10.65 -5.70 11.51
CA ALA A 23 10.28 -6.45 10.32
C ALA A 23 8.77 -6.71 10.24
N ARG A 24 8.12 -7.08 11.36
CA ARG A 24 6.66 -7.26 11.42
C ARG A 24 5.91 -5.94 11.21
N LEU A 25 6.39 -4.83 11.78
CA LEU A 25 5.77 -3.52 11.58
C LEU A 25 5.88 -3.07 10.12
N PHE A 26 7.04 -3.29 9.50
CA PHE A 26 7.27 -2.99 8.09
C PHE A 26 6.39 -3.87 7.20
N ALA A 27 6.39 -5.19 7.41
CA ALA A 27 5.56 -6.12 6.66
C ALA A 27 4.07 -5.78 6.74
N ARG A 28 3.56 -5.43 7.94
CA ARG A 28 2.16 -5.01 8.12
C ARG A 28 1.84 -3.73 7.35
N ARG A 29 2.72 -2.73 7.38
CA ARG A 29 2.54 -1.47 6.64
C ARG A 29 2.55 -1.68 5.13
N THR A 30 3.50 -2.48 4.65
CA THR A 30 3.59 -2.83 3.24
C THR A 30 2.37 -3.63 2.78
N ALA A 31 1.88 -4.57 3.59
CA ALA A 31 0.66 -5.33 3.30
C ALA A 31 -0.59 -4.44 3.24
N ILE A 32 -0.71 -3.44 4.13
CA ILE A 32 -1.81 -2.48 4.10
C ILE A 32 -1.78 -1.63 2.82
N ILE A 33 -0.59 -1.11 2.44
CA ILE A 33 -0.44 -0.36 1.19
C ILE A 33 -0.73 -1.24 -0.01
N ALA A 34 -0.20 -2.46 -0.03
CA ALA A 34 -0.42 -3.40 -1.13
C ALA A 34 -1.89 -3.76 -1.30
N GLY A 35 -2.59 -4.06 -0.20
CA GLY A 35 -4.02 -4.35 -0.22
C GLY A 35 -4.86 -3.15 -0.67
N LEU A 36 -4.60 -1.96 -0.12
CA LEU A 36 -5.31 -0.74 -0.49
C LEU A 36 -5.08 -0.37 -1.97
N SER A 37 -3.84 -0.51 -2.45
CA SER A 37 -3.52 -0.20 -3.84
C SER A 37 -4.07 -1.22 -4.82
N ALA A 38 -4.04 -2.50 -4.47
CA ALA A 38 -4.66 -3.53 -5.29
C ALA A 38 -6.17 -3.25 -5.43
N LEU A 39 -6.87 -2.97 -4.34
CA LEU A 39 -8.30 -2.67 -4.36
C LEU A 39 -8.62 -1.37 -5.12
N ALA A 40 -7.87 -0.29 -4.85
CA ALA A 40 -8.08 1.02 -5.48
C ALA A 40 -7.90 0.99 -7.00
N VAL A 41 -6.96 0.17 -7.50
CA VAL A 41 -6.59 0.16 -8.92
C VAL A 41 -7.33 -0.90 -9.71
N THR A 42 -7.64 -2.05 -9.10
CA THR A 42 -8.30 -3.16 -9.82
C THR A 42 -9.70 -2.77 -10.28
N GLN A 43 -10.48 -2.05 -9.48
CA GLN A 43 -11.82 -1.60 -9.87
C GLN A 43 -11.83 -0.75 -11.16
N PRO A 44 -11.10 0.39 -11.24
CA PRO A 44 -11.09 1.20 -12.45
C PRO A 44 -10.43 0.49 -13.64
N LEU A 45 -9.46 -0.41 -13.41
CA LEU A 45 -8.89 -1.23 -14.49
C LEU A 45 -9.92 -2.17 -15.11
N LEU A 46 -10.70 -2.86 -14.28
CA LEU A 46 -11.78 -3.74 -14.75
C LEU A 46 -12.86 -2.93 -15.48
N GLY A 47 -13.19 -1.73 -15.00
CA GLY A 47 -14.07 -0.80 -15.70
C GLY A 47 -13.50 -0.38 -17.07
N LEU A 48 -12.22 -0.04 -17.14
CA LEU A 48 -11.55 0.32 -18.40
C LEU A 48 -11.65 -0.83 -19.42
N PHE A 49 -11.39 -2.07 -18.99
CA PHE A 49 -11.54 -3.24 -19.86
C PHE A 49 -12.98 -3.54 -20.27
N GLY A 50 -13.95 -3.35 -19.38
CA GLY A 50 -15.37 -3.55 -19.69
C GLY A 50 -15.91 -2.50 -20.67
N ASP A 51 -15.69 -1.22 -20.38
CA ASP A 51 -16.25 -0.09 -21.13
C ASP A 51 -15.53 0.17 -22.45
N ASN A 52 -14.24 -0.23 -22.57
CA ASN A 52 -13.40 0.07 -23.74
C ASN A 52 -12.86 -1.20 -24.41
N ALA A 53 -13.55 -2.34 -24.28
CA ALA A 53 -13.15 -3.60 -24.92
C ALA A 53 -12.93 -3.44 -26.43
N THR A 54 -13.77 -2.64 -27.10
CA THR A 54 -13.68 -2.35 -28.54
C THR A 54 -12.39 -1.62 -28.94
N PHE A 55 -11.80 -0.80 -28.05
CA PHE A 55 -10.51 -0.14 -28.27
C PHE A 55 -9.37 -1.16 -28.33
N PHE A 56 -9.41 -2.19 -27.49
CA PHE A 56 -8.39 -3.24 -27.49
C PHE A 56 -8.49 -4.12 -28.75
N VAL A 57 -9.71 -4.41 -29.20
CA VAL A 57 -9.98 -5.16 -30.44
C VAL A 57 -9.57 -4.36 -31.67
N ALA A 58 -9.95 -3.08 -31.76
CA ALA A 58 -9.60 -2.20 -32.88
C ALA A 58 -8.09 -1.96 -32.99
N GLY A 59 -7.39 -1.87 -31.85
CA GLY A 59 -5.93 -1.79 -31.80
C GLY A 59 -5.19 -3.10 -32.11
N ARG A 60 -5.91 -4.22 -32.30
CA ARG A 60 -5.36 -5.58 -32.47
C ARG A 60 -4.39 -5.97 -31.35
N TYR A 61 -4.68 -5.56 -30.12
CA TYR A 61 -3.86 -5.94 -28.97
C TYR A 61 -4.04 -7.42 -28.65
N THR A 62 -2.95 -8.09 -28.33
CA THR A 62 -2.98 -9.48 -27.89
C THR A 62 -3.41 -9.58 -26.43
N ALA A 63 -4.02 -10.71 -26.03
CA ALA A 63 -4.43 -10.94 -24.65
C ALA A 63 -3.26 -10.74 -23.65
N ALA A 64 -2.05 -11.15 -24.02
CA ALA A 64 -0.85 -10.95 -23.21
C ALA A 64 -0.54 -9.46 -22.98
N GLN A 65 -0.69 -8.60 -23.98
CA GLN A 65 -0.46 -7.15 -23.84
C GLN A 65 -1.49 -6.50 -22.90
N ILE A 66 -2.74 -6.93 -22.96
CA ILE A 66 -3.82 -6.44 -22.09
C ILE A 66 -3.54 -6.85 -20.63
N VAL A 67 -3.13 -8.11 -20.41
CA VAL A 67 -2.75 -8.60 -19.08
C VAL A 67 -1.53 -7.87 -18.54
N VAL A 68 -0.48 -7.68 -19.34
CA VAL A 68 0.72 -6.93 -18.92
C VAL A 68 0.37 -5.48 -18.57
N PHE A 69 -0.48 -4.82 -19.38
CA PHE A 69 -0.96 -3.48 -19.07
C PHE A 69 -1.72 -3.43 -17.72
N ALA A 70 -2.62 -4.39 -17.48
CA ALA A 70 -3.34 -4.50 -16.22
C ALA A 70 -2.37 -4.63 -15.02
N LEU A 71 -1.38 -5.51 -15.14
CA LEU A 71 -0.37 -5.72 -14.11
C LEU A 71 0.46 -4.45 -13.88
N VAL A 72 0.93 -3.80 -14.94
CA VAL A 72 1.71 -2.56 -14.82
C VAL A 72 0.90 -1.48 -14.10
N VAL A 73 -0.34 -1.24 -14.53
CA VAL A 73 -1.18 -0.22 -13.92
C VAL A 73 -1.52 -0.55 -12.46
N ALA A 74 -1.76 -1.82 -12.12
CA ALA A 74 -2.04 -2.26 -10.75
C ALA A 74 -0.82 -2.16 -9.82
N PHE A 75 0.36 -2.59 -10.29
CA PHE A 75 1.53 -2.75 -9.43
C PHE A 75 2.45 -1.52 -9.39
N VAL A 76 2.53 -0.72 -10.45
CA VAL A 76 3.42 0.46 -10.51
C VAL A 76 3.10 1.50 -9.42
N PRO A 77 1.84 1.92 -9.21
CA PRO A 77 1.52 2.88 -8.15
C PRO A 77 1.91 2.37 -6.76
N THR A 78 1.69 1.07 -6.51
CA THR A 78 2.08 0.38 -5.26
C THR A 78 3.60 0.42 -5.06
N LEU A 79 4.36 0.07 -6.10
CA LEU A 79 5.82 0.07 -6.08
C LEU A 79 6.38 1.47 -5.84
N VAL A 80 5.90 2.47 -6.58
CA VAL A 80 6.33 3.86 -6.47
C VAL A 80 6.03 4.40 -5.06
N GLY A 81 4.81 4.17 -4.55
CA GLY A 81 4.42 4.58 -3.20
C GLY A 81 5.27 3.89 -2.12
N GLY A 82 5.52 2.58 -2.26
CA GLY A 82 6.36 1.82 -1.34
C GLY A 82 7.81 2.31 -1.30
N VAL A 83 8.41 2.56 -2.47
CA VAL A 83 9.77 3.13 -2.58
C VAL A 83 9.82 4.53 -1.95
N LEU A 84 8.82 5.37 -2.22
CA LEU A 84 8.77 6.73 -1.66
C LEU A 84 8.71 6.71 -0.12
N VAL A 85 7.91 5.82 0.46
CA VAL A 85 7.84 5.62 1.91
C VAL A 85 9.17 5.10 2.45
N ALA A 86 9.80 4.14 1.77
CA ALA A 86 11.07 3.57 2.19
C ALA A 86 12.20 4.61 2.21
N ILE A 87 12.35 5.40 1.14
CA ILE A 87 13.33 6.50 1.05
C ILE A 87 13.05 7.54 2.14
N SER A 88 11.78 7.94 2.30
CA SER A 88 11.38 8.93 3.29
C SER A 88 11.62 8.46 4.73
N ALA A 89 11.40 7.18 5.01
CA ALA A 89 11.65 6.57 6.32
C ALA A 89 13.14 6.40 6.62
N ALA A 90 13.96 6.14 5.59
CA ALA A 90 15.41 6.09 5.70
C ALA A 90 16.01 7.47 6.01
N ALA A 91 15.46 8.55 5.43
CA ALA A 91 15.90 9.91 5.70
C ALA A 91 15.46 10.40 7.10
N ASN A 92 14.18 10.21 7.46
CA ASN A 92 13.66 10.58 8.77
C ASN A 92 12.39 9.79 9.11
N ARG A 93 12.41 9.05 10.23
CA ARG A 93 11.25 8.26 10.70
C ARG A 93 9.95 9.05 10.82
N ARG A 94 10.01 10.35 11.13
CA ARG A 94 8.81 11.22 11.16
C ARG A 94 8.27 11.51 9.76
N ILE A 95 9.15 11.80 8.80
CA ILE A 95 8.77 12.09 7.41
C ILE A 95 8.19 10.83 6.76
N GLY A 96 8.84 9.67 6.91
CA GLY A 96 8.31 8.39 6.41
C GLY A 96 6.94 8.03 6.99
N THR A 97 6.63 8.51 8.20
CA THR A 97 5.28 8.36 8.79
C THR A 97 4.25 9.21 8.07
N VAL A 98 4.54 10.51 7.90
CA VAL A 98 3.61 11.44 7.23
C VAL A 98 3.34 10.99 5.80
N VAL A 99 4.40 10.60 5.08
CA VAL A 99 4.31 10.09 3.71
C VAL A 99 3.47 8.80 3.66
N PHE A 100 3.66 7.87 4.61
CA PHE A 100 2.84 6.66 4.70
C PHE A 100 1.35 6.97 4.93
N VAL A 101 1.04 7.87 5.87
CA VAL A 101 -0.35 8.26 6.16
C VAL A 101 -0.98 8.94 4.95
N ALA A 102 -0.26 9.85 4.30
CA ALA A 102 -0.74 10.55 3.12
C ALA A 102 -1.01 9.59 1.96
N LEU A 103 -0.10 8.66 1.68
CA LEU A 103 -0.28 7.63 0.65
C LEU A 103 -1.46 6.70 0.96
N ALA A 104 -1.56 6.22 2.20
CA ALA A 104 -2.65 5.35 2.62
C ALA A 104 -4.01 6.07 2.52
N ALA A 105 -4.09 7.34 2.92
CA ALA A 105 -5.29 8.16 2.79
C ALA A 105 -5.66 8.37 1.32
N MET A 106 -4.69 8.73 0.47
CA MET A 106 -4.91 8.91 -0.97
C MET A 106 -5.43 7.63 -1.64
N LEU A 107 -4.83 6.47 -1.34
CA LEU A 107 -5.25 5.17 -1.86
C LEU A 107 -6.64 4.78 -1.37
N ALA A 108 -6.94 5.01 -0.08
CA ALA A 108 -8.26 4.79 0.49
C ALA A 108 -9.33 5.69 -0.16
N THR A 109 -9.01 6.96 -0.42
CA THR A 109 -9.88 7.88 -1.16
C THR A 109 -10.13 7.39 -2.57
N ALA A 110 -9.08 7.00 -3.29
CA ALA A 110 -9.21 6.49 -4.65
C ALA A 110 -10.11 5.24 -4.70
N PHE A 111 -9.95 4.31 -3.75
CA PHE A 111 -10.83 3.15 -3.60
C PHE A 111 -12.28 3.55 -3.29
N ALA A 112 -12.51 4.45 -2.33
CA ALA A 112 -13.85 4.90 -1.99
C ALA A 112 -14.57 5.55 -3.19
N LEU A 113 -13.85 6.35 -3.99
CA LEU A 113 -14.37 6.93 -5.22
C LEU A 113 -14.69 5.88 -6.28
N ALA A 114 -13.80 4.90 -6.46
CA ALA A 114 -14.06 3.78 -7.38
C ALA A 114 -15.30 2.98 -6.96
N MET A 115 -15.46 2.73 -5.66
CA MET A 115 -16.61 2.04 -5.08
C MET A 115 -17.92 2.84 -5.29
N LEU A 116 -17.90 4.16 -5.05
CA LEU A 116 -19.08 5.01 -5.26
C LEU A 116 -19.51 5.07 -6.73
N ARG A 117 -18.53 5.16 -7.63
CA ARG A 117 -18.79 5.11 -9.06
C ARG A 117 -19.41 3.78 -9.49
N SER A 118 -18.92 2.66 -8.92
CA SER A 118 -19.51 1.34 -9.19
C SER A 118 -20.93 1.16 -8.62
N ALA A 119 -21.33 1.99 -7.66
CA ALA A 119 -22.67 2.02 -7.09
C ALA A 119 -23.62 3.00 -7.81
N GLU A 120 -23.21 3.58 -8.95
CA GLU A 120 -23.99 4.57 -9.73
C GLU A 120 -24.39 5.82 -8.91
N ILE A 121 -23.61 6.16 -7.88
CA ILE A 121 -23.84 7.37 -7.07
C ILE A 121 -23.14 8.56 -7.75
N ASP A 122 -23.84 9.20 -8.69
CA ASP A 122 -23.31 10.35 -9.46
C ASP A 122 -23.51 11.71 -8.78
N SER A 123 -24.06 11.75 -7.56
CA SER A 123 -24.27 13.00 -6.83
C SER A 123 -22.96 13.50 -6.20
N THR A 124 -22.31 14.47 -6.84
CA THR A 124 -21.07 15.13 -6.37
C THR A 124 -21.16 15.58 -4.90
N TRP A 125 -22.35 16.01 -4.47
CA TRP A 125 -22.63 16.45 -3.10
C TRP A 125 -22.58 15.32 -2.06
N LEU A 126 -22.77 14.07 -2.47
CA LEU A 126 -22.61 12.86 -1.64
C LEU A 126 -21.20 12.28 -1.74
N VAL A 127 -20.61 12.32 -2.95
CA VAL A 127 -19.29 11.73 -3.22
C VAL A 127 -18.18 12.43 -2.43
N LEU A 128 -18.16 13.76 -2.42
CA LEU A 128 -17.11 14.56 -1.77
C LEU A 128 -17.02 14.33 -0.24
N PRO A 129 -18.13 14.46 0.53
CA PRO A 129 -18.07 14.28 1.98
C PRO A 129 -17.79 12.82 2.37
N LEU A 130 -18.27 11.84 1.60
CA LEU A 130 -18.04 10.43 1.92
C LEU A 130 -16.57 10.03 1.68
N ALA A 131 -15.99 10.48 0.57
CA ALA A 131 -14.57 10.28 0.27
C ALA A 131 -13.68 10.98 1.32
N ALA A 132 -14.03 12.20 1.74
CA ALA A 132 -13.33 12.92 2.79
C ALA A 132 -13.47 12.25 4.17
N ALA A 133 -14.66 11.76 4.51
CA ALA A 133 -14.91 11.04 5.75
C ALA A 133 -14.11 9.73 5.79
N PHE A 134 -14.07 8.97 4.70
CA PHE A 134 -13.30 7.74 4.61
C PHE A 134 -11.79 7.99 4.73
N ALA A 135 -11.29 9.01 4.03
CA ALA A 135 -9.90 9.46 4.16
C ALA A 135 -9.56 9.86 5.61
N GLY A 136 -10.45 10.61 6.26
CA GLY A 136 -10.32 11.02 7.65
C GLY A 136 -10.32 9.83 8.62
N ILE A 137 -11.21 8.86 8.45
CA ILE A 137 -11.28 7.65 9.27
C ILE A 137 -9.98 6.84 9.15
N VAL A 138 -9.46 6.65 7.94
CA VAL A 138 -8.20 5.93 7.71
C VAL A 138 -7.03 6.69 8.31
N ALA A 139 -6.94 8.00 8.09
CA ALA A 139 -5.88 8.83 8.65
C ALA A 139 -5.90 8.81 10.20
N VAL A 140 -7.06 9.00 10.81
CA VAL A 140 -7.24 8.97 12.28
C VAL A 140 -6.97 7.57 12.84
N GLY A 141 -7.44 6.52 12.17
CA GLY A 141 -7.20 5.13 12.56
C GLY A 141 -5.71 4.78 12.55
N ILE A 142 -4.97 5.24 11.54
CA ILE A 142 -3.51 5.03 11.47
C ILE A 142 -2.79 5.82 12.57
N VAL A 143 -3.18 7.09 12.81
CA VAL A 143 -2.58 7.93 13.86
C VAL A 143 -2.86 7.39 15.26
N ARG A 144 -4.07 6.89 15.53
CA ARG A 144 -4.46 6.29 16.82
C ARG A 144 -3.89 4.89 17.07
N SER A 145 -3.49 4.16 16.02
CA SER A 145 -2.92 2.81 16.14
C SER A 145 -1.42 2.80 16.52
N ARG A 146 -0.86 3.97 16.85
CA ARG A 146 0.51 4.15 17.35
C ARG A 146 0.50 4.41 18.84
#